data_AF-A0A9E0MYQ4-F1
#
_entry.id   AF-A0A9E0MYQ4-F1
#
_cell.length_a   1.000
_cell.length_b   1.000
_cell.length_c   1.000
_cell.angle_alpha   90.00
_cell.angle_beta   90.00
_cell.angle_gamma   90.00
#
_symmetry.space_group_name_H-M   'P 1'
#
loop_
_entity.id
_entity.type
_entity.pdbx_description
1 polymer ?
#
loop_
_entity_poly.entity_id
_entity_poly.type
_entity_poly.pdbx_seq_one_letter_code
_entity_poly.pdbx_strand_id
1 'polypeptide(L)'
;MTSLFHPLALIGLMLSTLTVAQAQVVVIVSAKSPISTLSRQQVSNIFLGRAHSYPDGSPATPLDLQNGTSLRDEFSEKVHGIAASQLNAYWSRMVFTGKGNPPREAIPPEIAVKLTASNTQLISYVDRGWVDHSVKVILTP
;
A
#
# COMPACT_ATOMS: atom_id res chain seq x y z
N MET A 1 14.61 -41.36 -56.86
CA MET A 1 14.15 -39.96 -56.94
C MET A 1 13.27 -39.74 -55.72
N THR A 2 13.79 -38.97 -54.78
CA THR A 2 13.34 -38.81 -53.38
C THR A 2 12.02 -38.05 -53.30
N SER A 3 10.96 -38.67 -52.76
CA SER A 3 9.77 -37.93 -52.32
C SER A 3 9.95 -37.49 -50.87
N LEU A 4 9.80 -36.20 -50.65
CA LEU A 4 10.17 -35.43 -49.47
C LEU A 4 9.08 -35.56 -48.40
N PHE A 5 9.37 -36.26 -47.29
CA PHE A 5 8.55 -36.22 -46.08
C PHE A 5 8.58 -34.80 -45.51
N HIS A 6 7.42 -34.13 -45.44
CA HIS A 6 7.28 -32.84 -44.74
C HIS A 6 6.77 -33.11 -43.33
N PRO A 7 7.59 -32.96 -42.27
CA PRO A 7 7.09 -33.06 -40.91
C PRO A 7 6.34 -31.77 -40.55
N LEU A 8 5.08 -31.97 -40.16
CA LEU A 8 4.25 -31.17 -39.26
C LEU A 8 4.99 -30.00 -38.56
N ALA A 9 4.73 -28.76 -38.97
CA ALA A 9 5.13 -27.57 -38.22
C ALA A 9 4.03 -27.24 -37.19
N LEU A 10 4.11 -27.85 -36.02
CA LEU A 10 3.29 -27.50 -34.85
C LEU A 10 3.88 -26.22 -34.23
N ILE A 11 3.33 -25.06 -34.56
CA ILE A 11 3.67 -23.78 -33.92
C ILE A 11 3.06 -23.82 -32.52
N GLY A 12 3.88 -24.18 -31.52
CA GLY A 12 3.52 -24.12 -30.11
C GLY A 12 3.42 -22.66 -29.65
N LEU A 13 2.19 -22.19 -29.40
CA LEU A 13 1.93 -20.93 -28.73
C LEU A 13 2.36 -21.06 -27.26
N MET A 14 3.59 -20.63 -26.95
CA MET A 14 4.08 -20.46 -25.58
C MET A 14 3.29 -19.34 -24.91
N LEU A 15 2.19 -19.71 -24.24
CA LEU A 15 1.43 -18.83 -23.37
C LEU A 15 2.26 -18.60 -22.11
N SER A 16 3.14 -17.60 -22.14
CA SER A 16 3.87 -17.14 -20.97
C SER A 16 2.86 -16.59 -19.96
N THR A 17 2.51 -17.38 -18.96
CA THR A 17 1.71 -16.92 -17.82
C THR A 17 2.54 -15.88 -17.08
N LEU A 18 2.27 -14.61 -17.33
CA LEU A 18 2.76 -13.51 -16.51
C LEU A 18 2.18 -13.72 -15.11
N THR A 19 2.95 -14.34 -14.22
CA THR A 19 2.66 -14.33 -12.80
C THR A 19 2.78 -12.89 -12.35
N VAL A 20 1.64 -12.21 -12.22
CA VAL A 20 1.56 -10.93 -11.52
C VAL A 20 2.01 -11.23 -10.10
N ALA A 21 3.22 -10.79 -9.74
CA ALA A 21 3.67 -10.80 -8.36
C ALA A 21 2.63 -9.99 -7.57
N GLN A 22 1.78 -10.68 -6.81
CA GLN A 22 0.82 -10.04 -5.94
C GLN A 22 1.63 -9.43 -4.81
N ALA A 23 1.82 -8.11 -4.86
CA ALA A 23 2.39 -7.37 -3.76
C ALA A 23 1.52 -7.65 -2.53
N GLN A 24 2.11 -7.99 -1.40
CA GLN A 24 1.34 -8.27 -0.20
C GLN A 24 1.32 -7.02 0.66
N VAL A 25 0.26 -6.21 0.55
CA VAL A 25 0.12 -4.99 1.36
C VAL A 25 0.13 -5.33 2.85
N VAL A 26 0.98 -4.62 3.59
CA VAL A 26 1.02 -4.64 5.06
C VAL A 26 1.14 -3.22 5.59
N VAL A 27 0.54 -2.98 6.76
CA VAL A 27 0.63 -1.68 7.45
C VAL A 27 1.73 -1.75 8.49
N ILE A 28 2.59 -0.74 8.50
CA ILE A 28 3.80 -0.67 9.30
C ILE A 28 3.84 0.58 10.17
N VAL A 29 4.57 0.45 11.28
CA VAL A 29 5.04 1.55 12.13
C VAL A 29 6.53 1.35 12.42
N SER A 30 7.20 2.36 12.97
CA SER A 30 8.58 2.21 13.47
C SER A 30 8.68 1.03 14.44
N ALA A 31 9.77 0.25 14.37
CA ALA A 31 10.02 -0.82 15.34
C ALA A 31 10.07 -0.30 16.79
N LYS A 32 10.37 1.00 16.97
CA LYS A 32 10.39 1.69 18.27
C LYS A 32 9.03 2.19 18.75
N SER A 33 8.00 2.13 17.90
CA SER A 33 6.64 2.54 18.28
C SER A 33 6.06 1.59 19.34
N PRO A 34 5.30 2.05 20.34
CA PRO A 34 4.62 1.17 21.28
C PRO A 34 3.46 0.39 20.63
N ILE A 35 2.97 0.84 19.47
CA ILE A 35 1.81 0.26 18.78
C ILE A 35 2.17 -1.12 18.23
N SER A 36 1.40 -2.15 18.59
CA SER A 36 1.63 -3.53 18.17
C SER A 36 0.61 -4.03 17.15
N THR A 37 -0.65 -3.58 17.23
CA THR A 37 -1.73 -3.99 16.34
C THR A 37 -2.73 -2.84 16.18
N LEU A 38 -3.38 -2.77 15.02
CA LEU A 38 -4.59 -1.96 14.83
C LEU A 38 -5.62 -2.74 14.03
N SER A 39 -6.91 -2.50 14.30
CA SER A 39 -7.98 -2.96 13.42
C SER A 39 -7.94 -2.21 12.08
N ARG A 40 -8.48 -2.85 11.03
CA ARG A 40 -8.67 -2.21 9.72
C ARG A 40 -9.38 -0.85 9.82
N GLN A 41 -10.42 -0.76 10.65
CA GLN A 41 -11.17 0.48 10.84
C GLN A 41 -10.33 1.59 11.47
N GLN A 42 -9.47 1.26 12.45
CA GLN A 42 -8.56 2.23 13.06
C GLN A 42 -7.54 2.75 12.05
N VAL A 43 -6.93 1.86 11.26
CA VAL A 43 -6.03 2.28 10.17
C VAL A 43 -6.77 3.17 9.18
N SER A 44 -7.95 2.75 8.71
CA SER A 44 -8.75 3.55 7.78
C SER A 44 -9.10 4.92 8.35
N ASN A 45 -9.45 5.03 9.62
CA ASN A 45 -9.77 6.31 10.24
C ASN A 45 -8.56 7.25 10.30
N ILE A 46 -7.37 6.72 10.60
CA ILE A 46 -6.13 7.51 10.61
C ILE A 46 -5.82 8.01 9.20
N PHE A 47 -5.81 7.11 8.20
CA PHE A 47 -5.48 7.46 6.82
C PHE A 47 -6.51 8.36 6.15
N LEU A 48 -7.78 8.35 6.57
CA LEU A 48 -8.83 9.27 6.10
C LEU A 48 -8.90 10.56 6.92
N GLY A 49 -7.98 10.80 7.86
CA GLY A 49 -7.99 12.01 8.71
C GLY A 49 -9.20 12.11 9.65
N ARG A 50 -9.86 10.98 9.97
CA ARG A 50 -10.94 10.88 10.96
C ARG A 50 -10.42 10.65 12.37
N ALA A 51 -9.17 10.22 12.50
CA ALA A 51 -8.45 10.07 13.76
C ALA A 51 -7.01 10.62 13.59
N HIS A 52 -6.53 11.33 14.60
CA HIS A 52 -5.19 11.95 14.60
C HIS A 52 -4.26 11.38 15.70
N SER A 53 -4.73 10.35 16.40
CA SER A 53 -4.01 9.67 17.46
C SER A 53 -4.18 8.16 17.33
N TYR A 54 -3.18 7.42 17.79
CA TYR A 54 -3.27 6.00 18.05
C TYR A 54 -4.17 5.72 19.28
N PRO A 55 -4.58 4.46 19.50
CA PRO A 55 -5.44 4.10 20.64
C PRO A 55 -4.84 4.41 22.02
N ASP A 56 -3.52 4.50 22.12
CA ASP A 56 -2.82 4.90 23.36
C ASP A 56 -2.78 6.42 23.58
N GLY A 57 -3.39 7.21 22.67
CA GLY A 57 -3.43 8.67 22.71
C GLY A 57 -2.23 9.36 22.05
N SER A 58 -1.18 8.62 21.69
CA SER A 58 -0.02 9.21 21.00
C SER A 58 -0.39 9.69 19.58
N PRO A 59 0.25 10.74 19.05
CA PRO A 59 -0.07 11.25 17.71
C PRO A 59 0.15 10.20 16.61
N ALA A 60 -0.79 10.11 15.67
CA ALA A 60 -0.69 9.25 14.50
C ALA A 60 -0.66 10.09 13.23
N THR A 61 0.44 9.97 12.47
CA THR A 61 0.64 10.71 11.22
C THR A 61 0.68 9.72 10.05
N PRO A 62 -0.35 9.67 9.19
CA PRO A 62 -0.33 8.79 8.02
C PRO A 62 0.69 9.28 6.98
N LEU A 63 1.42 8.32 6.40
CA LEU A 63 2.27 8.47 5.23
C LEU A 63 1.72 7.56 4.13
N ASP A 64 1.18 8.17 3.08
CA ASP A 64 0.61 7.48 1.93
C ASP A 64 1.70 7.21 0.87
N LEU A 65 1.42 6.36 -0.12
CA LEU A 65 2.32 6.12 -1.24
C LEU A 65 1.94 7.00 -2.43
N GLN A 66 2.90 7.17 -3.34
CA GLN A 66 2.67 7.90 -4.59
C GLN A 66 1.41 7.41 -5.31
N ASN A 67 0.62 8.36 -5.82
CA ASN A 67 -0.55 8.08 -6.66
C ASN A 67 -0.20 7.20 -7.88
N GLY A 68 -1.12 6.30 -8.25
CA GLY A 68 -0.96 5.42 -9.42
C GLY A 68 -0.10 4.17 -9.18
N THR A 69 0.24 3.87 -7.93
CA THR A 69 0.93 2.62 -7.56
C THR A 69 -0.09 1.52 -7.26
N SER A 70 0.20 0.29 -7.69
CA SER A 70 -0.67 -0.87 -7.41
C SER A 70 -0.83 -1.13 -5.90
N LEU A 71 0.22 -0.87 -5.11
CA LEU A 71 0.17 -0.96 -3.65
C LEU A 71 -0.87 -0.01 -3.04
N ARG A 72 -0.99 1.22 -3.56
CA ARG A 72 -1.99 2.19 -3.08
C ARG A 72 -3.40 1.77 -3.46
N ASP A 73 -3.58 1.25 -4.67
CA ASP A 73 -4.88 0.75 -5.12
C ASP A 73 -5.34 -0.41 -4.22
N GLU A 74 -4.47 -1.39 -3.98
CA GLU A 74 -4.75 -2.53 -3.11
C GLU A 74 -4.98 -2.10 -1.65
N PHE A 75 -4.17 -1.19 -1.12
CA PHE A 75 -4.40 -0.64 0.22
C PHE A 75 -5.75 0.06 0.32
N SER A 76 -6.11 0.89 -0.66
CA SER A 76 -7.38 1.62 -0.67
C SER A 76 -8.56 0.65 -0.68
N GLU A 77 -8.53 -0.38 -1.52
CA GLU A 77 -9.58 -1.39 -1.58
C GLU A 77 -9.68 -2.21 -0.29
N LYS A 78 -8.55 -2.74 0.20
CA LYS A 78 -8.54 -3.62 1.37
C LYS A 78 -8.78 -2.91 2.69
N VAL A 79 -8.34 -1.66 2.83
CA VAL A 79 -8.41 -0.91 4.11
C VAL A 79 -9.60 0.05 4.14
N HIS A 80 -9.83 0.80 3.06
CA HIS A 80 -10.92 1.79 3.01
C HIS A 80 -12.22 1.23 2.42
N GLY A 81 -12.14 0.14 1.64
CA GLY A 81 -13.29 -0.40 0.92
C GLY A 81 -13.72 0.46 -0.27
N ILE A 82 -12.85 1.32 -0.77
CA ILE A 82 -13.10 2.21 -1.93
C ILE A 82 -11.91 2.19 -2.89
N ALA A 83 -12.17 2.41 -4.18
CA ALA A 83 -11.12 2.50 -5.18
C ALA A 83 -10.25 3.76 -4.95
N ALA A 84 -8.98 3.75 -5.38
CA ALA A 84 -8.09 4.90 -5.22
C ALA A 84 -8.61 6.18 -5.90
N SER A 85 -9.34 6.04 -7.01
CA SER A 85 -10.02 7.17 -7.67
C SER A 85 -11.09 7.82 -6.78
N GLN A 86 -11.83 7.00 -6.01
CA GLN A 86 -12.81 7.47 -5.04
C GLN A 86 -12.13 8.11 -3.81
N LEU A 87 -10.99 7.55 -3.39
CA LEU A 87 -10.14 8.16 -2.35
C LEU A 87 -9.64 9.54 -2.77
N ASN A 88 -9.24 9.72 -4.04
CA ASN A 88 -8.84 11.01 -4.57
C ASN A 88 -10.01 12.00 -4.58
N ALA A 89 -11.20 11.57 -5.02
CA ALA A 89 -12.40 12.40 -4.94
C ALA A 89 -12.78 12.77 -3.50
N TYR A 90 -12.61 11.86 -2.54
CA TYR A 90 -12.78 12.12 -1.11
C TYR A 90 -11.87 13.26 -0.66
N TRP A 91 -10.58 13.20 -0.97
CA TRP A 91 -9.63 14.24 -0.59
C TRP A 91 -9.84 15.57 -1.30
N SER A 92 -10.21 15.57 -2.59
CA SER A 92 -10.60 16.79 -3.30
C SER A 92 -11.75 17.51 -2.59
N ARG A 93 -12.76 16.76 -2.14
CA ARG A 93 -13.89 17.32 -1.37
C ARG A 93 -13.44 17.85 0.00
N MET A 94 -12.59 17.12 0.73
CA MET A 94 -12.10 17.54 2.04
C MET A 94 -11.30 18.85 1.95
N VAL A 95 -10.42 18.95 0.96
CA VAL A 95 -9.62 20.16 0.70
C VAL A 95 -10.52 21.33 0.32
N PHE A 96 -11.44 21.15 -0.63
CA PHE A 96 -12.35 22.21 -1.09
C PHE A 96 -13.24 22.74 0.05
N THR A 97 -13.62 21.88 0.99
CA THR A 97 -14.44 22.27 2.15
C THR A 97 -13.61 22.72 3.36
N GLY A 98 -12.27 22.78 3.26
CA GLY A 98 -11.38 23.17 4.35
C GLY A 98 -11.35 22.20 5.53
N LYS A 99 -11.81 20.96 5.33
CA LYS A 99 -11.96 19.96 6.41
C LYS A 99 -10.74 19.08 6.62
N GLY A 100 -9.72 19.20 5.77
CA GLY A 100 -8.48 18.46 5.89
C GLY A 100 -7.72 18.37 4.58
N ASN A 101 -6.50 17.85 4.67
CA ASN A 101 -5.63 17.58 3.53
C ASN A 101 -5.33 16.08 3.46
N PRO A 102 -5.08 15.54 2.26
CA PRO A 102 -4.58 14.18 2.13
C PRO A 102 -3.27 13.99 2.92
N PRO A 103 -2.95 12.75 3.34
CA PRO A 103 -1.65 12.45 3.91
C PRO A 103 -0.52 12.86 2.96
N ARG A 104 0.66 13.14 3.52
CA ARG A 104 1.87 13.30 2.73
C ARG A 104 2.19 11.98 2.02
N GLU A 105 2.70 12.06 0.80
CA GLU A 105 3.14 10.91 0.02
C GLU A 105 4.64 10.61 0.22
N ALA A 106 5.00 9.34 0.27
CA ALA A 106 6.35 8.83 0.10
C ALA A 106 6.64 8.70 -1.40
N ILE A 107 7.61 9.47 -1.90
CA ILE A 107 8.00 9.49 -3.31
C ILE A 107 9.54 9.36 -3.40
N PRO A 108 10.07 8.26 -3.95
CA PRO A 108 9.35 7.10 -4.48
C PRO A 108 8.83 6.17 -3.36
N PRO A 109 7.84 5.28 -3.61
CA PRO A 109 7.18 4.49 -2.55
C PRO A 109 8.12 3.70 -1.63
N GLU A 110 9.27 3.27 -2.12
CA GLU A 110 10.28 2.49 -1.41
C GLU A 110 10.87 3.25 -0.20
N ILE A 111 10.80 4.59 -0.19
CA ILE A 111 11.29 5.39 0.95
C ILE A 111 10.38 5.28 2.19
N ALA A 112 9.16 4.74 2.04
CA ALA A 112 8.18 4.65 3.13
C ALA A 112 8.71 3.89 4.34
N VAL A 113 9.47 2.81 4.14
CA VAL A 113 10.10 2.05 5.24
C VAL A 113 11.05 2.94 6.02
N LYS A 114 11.99 3.60 5.34
CA LYS A 114 12.98 4.48 5.96
C LYS A 114 12.33 5.64 6.71
N LEU A 115 11.36 6.31 6.10
CA LEU A 115 10.65 7.42 6.74
C LEU A 115 9.92 6.94 8.00
N THR A 116 9.16 5.85 7.89
CA THR A 116 8.41 5.26 9.01
C THR A 116 9.33 4.82 10.14
N ALA A 117 10.46 4.20 9.84
CA ALA A 117 11.46 3.79 10.83
C ALA A 117 11.97 4.98 11.67
N SER A 118 12.16 6.13 11.03
CA SER A 118 12.74 7.34 11.64
C SER A 118 11.80 8.11 12.56
N ASN A 119 10.49 7.84 12.53
CA ASN A 119 9.50 8.60 13.30
C ASN A 119 8.43 7.67 13.88
N THR A 120 8.37 7.57 15.21
CA THR A 120 7.43 6.69 15.92
C THR A 120 5.96 7.08 15.77
N GLN A 121 5.68 8.31 15.31
CA GLN A 121 4.32 8.78 15.03
C GLN A 121 3.83 8.34 13.64
N LEU A 122 4.73 7.97 12.72
CA LEU A 122 4.34 7.60 11.37
C LEU A 122 3.70 6.21 11.32
N ILE A 123 2.61 6.13 10.56
CA ILE A 123 2.01 4.90 10.08
C ILE A 123 2.03 4.94 8.56
N SER A 124 2.48 3.86 7.93
CA SER A 124 2.50 3.72 6.49
C SER A 124 2.09 2.30 6.09
N TYR A 125 2.04 2.03 4.80
CA TYR A 125 1.85 0.70 4.26
C TYR A 125 2.85 0.45 3.14
N VAL A 126 3.28 -0.79 2.99
CA VAL A 126 4.33 -1.21 2.06
C VAL A 126 4.04 -2.61 1.54
N ASP A 127 4.77 -3.03 0.51
CA ASP A 127 4.88 -4.45 0.19
C ASP A 127 5.55 -5.21 1.34
N ARG A 128 5.05 -6.40 1.66
CA ARG A 128 5.61 -7.24 2.73
C ARG A 128 7.08 -7.55 2.53
N GLY A 129 7.53 -7.70 1.28
CA GLY A 129 8.93 -7.95 0.94
C GLY A 129 9.87 -6.78 1.26
N TRP A 130 9.35 -5.58 1.52
CA TRP A 130 10.15 -4.41 1.93
C TRP A 130 10.31 -4.28 3.44
N VAL A 131 9.61 -5.10 4.23
CA VAL A 131 9.69 -5.05 5.69
C VAL A 131 11.05 -5.56 6.15
N ASP A 132 11.78 -4.70 6.87
CA ASP A 132 13.01 -5.05 7.57
C ASP A 132 12.86 -4.86 9.09
N HIS A 133 13.96 -5.02 9.84
CA HIS A 133 13.99 -4.92 11.29
C HIS A 133 13.77 -3.50 11.85
N SER A 134 13.80 -2.47 11.00
CA SER A 134 13.63 -1.06 11.40
C SER A 134 12.16 -0.66 11.59
N VAL A 135 11.25 -1.48 11.06
CA VAL A 135 9.80 -1.32 11.15
C VAL A 135 9.16 -2.61 11.66
N LYS A 136 7.87 -2.54 12.00
CA LYS A 136 7.07 -3.73 12.32
C LYS A 136 5.70 -3.64 11.70
N VAL A 137 5.17 -4.80 11.32
CA VAL A 137 3.81 -4.94 10.77
C VAL A 137 2.80 -4.91 11.91
N ILE A 138 1.77 -4.08 11.77
CA ILE A 138 0.68 -3.92 12.74
C ILE A 138 -0.69 -4.33 12.19
N LEU A 139 -0.81 -4.50 10.87
CA LEU A 139 -2.00 -5.03 10.19
C LEU A 139 -1.59 -5.69 8.87
N THR A 140 -2.16 -6.85 8.58
CA THR A 140 -2.18 -7.46 7.23
C THR A 140 -3.65 -7.43 6.77
N PRO A 141 -4.04 -6.47 5.90
CA PRO A 141 -5.43 -6.22 5.51
C PRO A 141 -6.14 -7.37 4.82
#